data_AF-A0A5C8T1N4-F1
#
_entry.id   AF-A0A5C8T1N4-F1
#
_cell.length_a   1.000
_cell.length_b   1.000
_cell.length_c   1.000
_cell.angle_alpha   90.00
_cell.angle_beta   90.00
_cell.angle_gamma   90.00
#
_symmetry.space_group_name_H-M   'P 1'
#
loop_
_entity.id
_entity.type
_entity.pdbx_description
1 polymer ?
#
loop_
_entity_poly.entity_id
_entity_poly.type
_entity_poly.pdbx_seq_one_letter_code
_entity_poly.pdbx_strand_id
1 'polypeptide(L)'
;MIRAARPRRAVFGALAAVAWCGAAMAEPAPRSGRYDSLTLVVKGDRVAGVFAEGRGGVEGMPSFSCIFLLHGTLSGAHGTVETWYPGEARRISGTLAFDAAGAALTLAEDHGGCPMTTGSMVGSPYALAAEAADPGEDVARWQGVALVTAKRAALLAEPGPAPKRSPYLVEADVVAVVERRGDWVRAAYGGGKAPVVGWLRAADIAAVEP
;
A
#
# COMPACT_ATOMS: atom_id res chain seq x y z
N MET A 1 -25.15 40.27 -81.43
CA MET A 1 -24.03 39.39 -81.03
C MET A 1 -23.34 40.02 -79.84
N ILE A 2 -23.31 39.34 -78.69
CA ILE A 2 -22.26 39.31 -77.64
C ILE A 2 -22.82 38.47 -76.48
N ARG A 3 -21.90 37.76 -75.81
CA ARG A 3 -22.04 36.49 -75.11
C ARG A 3 -22.65 36.54 -73.70
N ALA A 4 -23.09 35.34 -73.31
CA ALA A 4 -23.51 34.86 -72.00
C ALA A 4 -22.53 35.07 -70.83
N ALA A 5 -23.08 35.08 -69.61
CA ALA A 5 -22.54 34.35 -68.46
C ALA A 5 -23.64 34.09 -67.39
N ARG A 6 -23.82 32.81 -67.02
CA ARG A 6 -24.57 32.36 -65.82
C ARG A 6 -23.64 32.41 -64.60
N PRO A 7 -24.19 32.43 -63.38
CA PRO A 7 -23.61 31.61 -62.32
C PRO A 7 -24.63 30.65 -61.71
N ARG A 8 -24.27 29.36 -61.75
CA ARG A 8 -24.85 28.27 -60.95
C ARG A 8 -24.39 28.45 -59.51
N ARG A 9 -25.30 28.56 -58.54
CA ARG A 9 -24.95 28.47 -57.12
C ARG A 9 -24.88 27.00 -56.72
N ALA A 10 -23.69 26.58 -56.30
CA ALA A 10 -23.39 25.27 -55.76
C ALA A 10 -23.87 25.17 -54.30
N VAL A 11 -24.45 24.02 -53.97
CA VAL A 11 -24.74 23.56 -52.61
C VAL A 11 -23.44 23.06 -52.00
N PHE A 12 -23.07 23.55 -50.82
CA PHE A 12 -22.03 22.94 -49.99
C PHE A 12 -22.66 22.51 -48.66
N GLY A 13 -22.79 21.20 -48.49
CA GLY A 13 -23.19 20.56 -47.25
C GLY A 13 -22.09 20.66 -46.20
N ALA A 14 -22.47 21.00 -44.97
CA ALA A 14 -21.58 21.05 -43.83
C ALA A 14 -21.21 19.63 -43.36
N LEU A 15 -19.93 19.29 -43.44
CA LEU A 15 -19.34 18.13 -42.77
C LEU A 15 -19.09 18.49 -41.30
N ALA A 16 -19.86 17.89 -40.39
CA ALA A 16 -19.58 17.96 -38.96
C ALA A 16 -18.40 17.02 -38.63
N ALA A 17 -17.23 17.60 -38.34
CA ALA A 17 -16.10 16.86 -37.80
C ALA A 17 -16.36 16.55 -36.32
N VAL A 18 -16.56 15.27 -36.00
CA VAL A 18 -16.61 14.79 -34.61
C VAL A 18 -15.17 14.74 -34.10
N ALA A 19 -14.81 15.67 -33.24
CA ALA A 19 -13.53 15.64 -32.52
C ALA A 19 -13.59 14.54 -31.46
N TRP A 20 -12.90 13.42 -31.71
CA TRP A 20 -12.56 12.46 -30.67
C TRP A 20 -11.56 13.11 -29.72
N CYS A 21 -12.03 13.63 -28.59
CA CYS A 21 -11.17 13.83 -27.44
C CYS A 21 -10.72 12.45 -26.96
N GLY A 22 -9.52 12.04 -27.33
CA GLY A 22 -8.82 10.96 -26.66
C GLY A 22 -8.62 11.37 -25.20
N ALA A 23 -9.41 10.81 -24.29
CA ALA A 23 -9.09 10.88 -22.88
C ALA A 23 -7.78 10.11 -22.72
N ALA A 24 -6.68 10.82 -22.49
CA ALA A 24 -5.47 10.21 -21.98
C ALA A 24 -5.87 9.52 -20.67
N MET A 25 -5.91 8.18 -20.67
CA MET A 25 -6.09 7.44 -19.43
C MET A 25 -4.89 7.80 -18.56
N ALA A 26 -5.15 8.51 -17.45
CA ALA A 26 -4.11 8.84 -16.49
C ALA A 26 -3.44 7.53 -16.06
N GLU A 27 -2.11 7.48 -16.11
CA GLU A 27 -1.37 6.34 -15.58
C GLU A 27 -1.78 6.12 -14.12
N PRO A 28 -1.98 4.86 -13.70
CA PRO A 28 -2.26 4.55 -12.31
C PRO A 28 -1.21 5.19 -11.41
N ALA A 29 -1.64 6.12 -10.56
CA ALA A 29 -0.74 6.83 -9.68
C ALA A 29 -0.44 5.95 -8.45
N PRO A 30 0.84 5.72 -8.10
CA PRO A 30 1.19 5.15 -6.82
C PRO A 30 0.53 5.91 -5.68
N ARG A 31 -0.06 5.18 -4.73
CA ARG A 31 -0.75 5.78 -3.60
C ARG A 31 -0.52 4.97 -2.33
N SER A 32 -0.53 5.66 -1.20
CA SER A 32 -0.59 5.02 0.11
C SER A 32 -1.95 4.34 0.30
N GLY A 33 -2.00 3.27 1.09
CA GLY A 33 -3.24 2.57 1.39
C GLY A 33 -3.03 1.10 1.74
N ARG A 34 -4.16 0.38 1.87
CA ARG A 34 -4.19 -1.08 2.02
C ARG A 34 -4.50 -1.74 0.68
N TYR A 35 -3.85 -2.86 0.46
CA TYR A 35 -3.89 -3.66 -0.75
C TYR A 35 -3.92 -5.14 -0.33
N ASP A 36 -5.10 -5.69 -0.07
CA ASP A 36 -5.24 -6.98 0.61
C ASP A 36 -4.24 -7.09 1.80
N SER A 37 -3.36 -8.11 1.78
CA SER A 37 -2.34 -8.38 2.81
C SER A 37 -1.16 -7.39 2.84
N LEU A 38 -1.16 -6.34 2.00
CA LEU A 38 -0.08 -5.36 1.88
C LEU A 38 -0.55 -3.96 2.29
N THR A 39 0.12 -3.34 3.26
CA THR A 39 -0.07 -1.93 3.59
C THR A 39 1.11 -1.10 3.08
N LEU A 40 0.84 -0.04 2.32
CA LEU A 40 1.85 0.82 1.69
C LEU A 40 1.75 2.27 2.13
N VAL A 41 2.91 2.92 2.24
CA VAL A 41 3.05 4.38 2.26
C VAL A 41 3.92 4.80 1.09
N VAL A 42 3.43 5.75 0.31
CA VAL A 42 4.15 6.37 -0.80
C VAL A 42 4.40 7.85 -0.47
N LYS A 43 5.65 8.30 -0.63
CA LYS A 43 6.06 9.71 -0.49
C LYS A 43 6.98 10.08 -1.64
N GLY A 44 6.45 10.83 -2.61
CA GLY A 44 7.20 11.15 -3.83
C GLY A 44 7.52 9.87 -4.61
N ASP A 45 8.79 9.65 -4.89
CA ASP A 45 9.33 8.46 -5.55
C ASP A 45 9.68 7.34 -4.56
N ARG A 46 9.44 7.49 -3.25
CA ARG A 46 9.78 6.46 -2.27
C ARG A 46 8.55 5.71 -1.79
N VAL A 47 8.73 4.42 -1.51
CA VAL A 47 7.69 3.53 -1.00
C VAL A 47 8.21 2.73 0.20
N ALA A 48 7.33 2.52 1.17
CA ALA A 48 7.54 1.62 2.28
C ALA A 48 6.29 0.78 2.51
N GLY A 49 6.46 -0.43 3.04
CA GLY A 49 5.34 -1.35 3.21
C GLY A 49 5.57 -2.47 4.20
N VAL A 50 4.47 -3.07 4.61
CA VAL A 50 4.43 -4.32 5.37
C VAL A 50 3.46 -5.25 4.67
N PHE A 51 3.95 -6.42 4.27
CA PHE A 51 3.14 -7.55 3.86
C PHE A 51 2.92 -8.45 5.07
N ALA A 52 1.68 -8.82 5.36
CA ALA A 52 1.35 -9.76 6.43
C ALA A 52 0.11 -10.57 6.05
N GLU A 53 0.30 -11.88 5.81
CA GLU A 53 -0.77 -12.84 5.55
C GLU A 53 -0.64 -14.03 6.51
N GLY A 54 -1.77 -14.51 7.02
CA GLY A 54 -1.83 -15.68 7.90
C GLY A 54 -2.85 -16.71 7.41
N ARG A 55 -2.52 -18.00 7.48
CA ARG A 55 -3.42 -19.09 7.05
C ARG A 55 -3.50 -20.24 8.07
N GLY A 56 -4.72 -20.77 8.19
CA GLY A 56 -5.01 -21.91 9.06
C GLY A 56 -4.96 -21.57 10.55
N GLY A 57 -4.86 -22.59 11.40
CA GLY A 57 -4.66 -22.42 12.84
C GLY A 57 -5.90 -22.57 13.72
N VAL A 58 -5.71 -22.32 15.02
CA VAL A 58 -6.73 -22.42 16.06
C VAL A 58 -6.76 -21.11 16.85
N GLU A 59 -7.96 -20.72 17.31
CA GLU A 59 -8.14 -19.55 18.20
C GLU A 59 -7.54 -18.23 17.69
N GLY A 60 -7.51 -18.03 16.36
CA GLY A 60 -7.01 -16.80 15.74
C GLY A 60 -5.48 -16.71 15.59
N MET A 61 -4.74 -17.77 15.93
CA MET A 61 -3.30 -17.88 15.71
C MET A 61 -3.04 -18.66 14.41
N PRO A 62 -2.47 -18.05 13.35
CA PRO A 62 -2.25 -18.75 12.09
C PRO A 62 -1.20 -19.85 12.21
N SER A 63 -1.41 -20.97 11.52
CA SER A 63 -0.41 -22.06 11.43
C SER A 63 0.74 -21.72 10.49
N PHE A 64 0.50 -20.87 9.51
CA PHE A 64 1.50 -20.36 8.57
C PHE A 64 1.33 -18.86 8.42
N SER A 65 2.43 -18.13 8.36
CA SER A 65 2.44 -16.70 8.09
C SER A 65 3.47 -16.36 7.01
N CYS A 66 3.15 -15.36 6.19
CA CYS A 66 4.07 -14.72 5.26
C CYS A 66 4.12 -13.26 5.64
N ILE A 67 5.23 -12.84 6.22
CA ILE A 67 5.38 -11.51 6.78
C ILE A 67 6.74 -10.95 6.37
N PHE A 68 6.75 -9.74 5.84
CA PHE A 68 7.98 -9.01 5.55
C PHE A 68 7.71 -7.51 5.44
N LEU A 69 8.75 -6.74 5.70
CA LEU A 69 8.82 -5.31 5.45
C LEU A 69 9.35 -5.10 4.04
N LEU A 70 9.00 -3.97 3.45
CA LEU A 70 9.61 -3.51 2.19
C LEU A 70 9.91 -2.01 2.24
N HIS A 71 10.94 -1.60 1.53
CA HIS A 71 11.18 -0.22 1.12
C HIS A 71 11.71 -0.20 -0.31
N GLY A 72 11.59 0.93 -1.00
CA GLY A 72 12.08 1.04 -2.36
C GLY A 72 11.82 2.39 -3.01
N THR A 73 12.06 2.42 -4.32
CA THR A 73 11.92 3.60 -5.16
C THR A 73 11.06 3.30 -6.38
N LEU A 74 10.25 4.27 -6.79
CA LEU A 74 9.29 4.23 -7.87
C LEU A 74 9.71 5.19 -9.00
N SER A 75 9.46 4.78 -10.23
CA SER A 75 9.54 5.56 -11.45
C SER A 75 8.19 5.43 -12.17
N GLY A 76 7.32 6.41 -11.97
CA GLY A 76 5.92 6.30 -12.40
C GLY A 76 5.19 5.22 -11.59
N ALA A 77 4.45 4.33 -12.26
CA ALA A 77 3.69 3.26 -11.63
C ALA A 77 4.52 2.03 -11.22
N HIS A 78 5.84 2.00 -11.50
CA HIS A 78 6.70 0.83 -11.31
C HIS A 78 7.91 1.16 -10.46
N GLY A 79 8.47 0.18 -9.75
CA GLY A 79 9.69 0.37 -8.98
C GLY A 79 10.35 -0.91 -8.50
N THR A 80 11.48 -0.72 -7.84
CA THR A 80 12.27 -1.77 -7.20
C THR A 80 12.14 -1.66 -5.69
N VAL A 81 12.04 -2.81 -5.02
CA VAL A 81 11.93 -2.89 -3.56
C VAL A 81 12.94 -3.88 -3.00
N GLU A 82 13.36 -3.63 -1.77
CA GLU A 82 14.10 -4.58 -0.94
C GLU A 82 13.19 -5.02 0.20
N THR A 83 13.16 -6.31 0.49
CA THR A 83 12.25 -6.91 1.45
C THR A 83 12.98 -7.76 2.50
N TRP A 84 12.47 -7.82 3.73
CA TRP A 84 13.08 -8.56 4.84
C TRP A 84 12.10 -8.81 5.99
N TYR A 85 12.33 -9.86 6.77
CA TYR A 85 11.66 -10.03 8.07
C TYR A 85 12.43 -9.25 9.18
N PRO A 86 11.76 -8.65 10.19
CA PRO A 86 12.46 -7.92 11.25
C PRO A 86 13.59 -8.72 11.91
N GLY A 87 14.74 -8.08 12.08
CA GLY A 87 15.92 -8.69 12.69
C GLY A 87 16.78 -9.53 11.74
N GLU A 88 16.31 -9.81 10.52
CA GLU A 88 17.12 -10.46 9.51
C GLU A 88 18.01 -9.47 8.74
N ALA A 89 19.27 -9.85 8.54
CA ALA A 89 20.21 -9.05 7.76
C ALA A 89 20.03 -9.25 6.24
N ARG A 90 19.57 -10.43 5.82
CA ARG A 90 19.36 -10.77 4.42
C ARG A 90 18.22 -9.92 3.86
N ARG A 91 18.44 -9.35 2.68
CA ARG A 91 17.42 -8.67 1.91
C ARG A 91 17.09 -9.49 0.67
N ILE A 92 15.82 -9.48 0.29
CA ILE A 92 15.32 -10.10 -0.93
C ILE A 92 14.85 -8.97 -1.84
N SER A 93 15.48 -8.84 -2.99
CA SER A 93 15.09 -7.88 -4.01
C SER A 93 13.75 -8.26 -4.66
N GLY A 94 13.01 -7.25 -5.11
CA GLY A 94 11.75 -7.43 -5.81
C GLY A 94 11.35 -6.20 -6.61
N THR A 95 10.19 -6.29 -7.25
CA THR A 95 9.56 -5.19 -7.98
C THR A 95 8.14 -4.94 -7.49
N LEU A 96 7.73 -3.69 -7.55
CA LEU A 96 6.38 -3.24 -7.22
C LEU A 96 5.81 -2.51 -8.44
N ALA A 97 4.59 -2.86 -8.82
CA ALA A 97 3.83 -2.17 -9.85
C ALA A 97 2.46 -1.76 -9.31
N PHE A 98 1.98 -0.58 -9.71
CA PHE A 98 0.62 -0.13 -9.45
C PHE A 98 -0.20 -0.19 -10.73
N ASP A 99 -1.47 -0.56 -10.60
CA ASP A 99 -2.44 -0.45 -11.68
C ASP A 99 -3.77 0.13 -11.16
N ALA A 100 -4.78 0.17 -12.03
CA ALA A 100 -6.09 0.71 -11.66
C ALA A 100 -6.82 -0.14 -10.60
N ALA A 101 -6.50 -1.43 -10.49
CA ALA A 101 -7.10 -2.37 -9.55
C ALA A 101 -6.36 -2.43 -8.21
N GLY A 102 -5.04 -2.20 -8.20
CA GLY A 102 -4.26 -2.18 -6.97
C GLY A 102 -2.75 -2.15 -7.19
N ALA A 103 -2.06 -3.11 -6.60
CA ALA A 103 -0.62 -3.26 -6.68
C ALA A 103 -0.25 -4.71 -7.02
N ALA A 104 0.96 -4.91 -7.54
CA ALA A 104 1.50 -6.22 -7.81
C ALA A 104 2.95 -6.30 -7.35
N LEU A 105 3.27 -7.34 -6.56
CA LEU A 105 4.60 -7.58 -5.99
C LEU A 105 5.22 -8.81 -6.66
N THR A 106 6.47 -8.69 -7.11
CA THR A 106 7.27 -9.84 -7.57
C THR A 106 8.55 -9.89 -6.77
N LEU A 107 8.93 -11.07 -6.28
CA LEU A 107 10.16 -11.25 -5.49
C LEU A 107 11.18 -12.10 -6.25
N ALA A 108 12.46 -11.88 -5.96
CA ALA A 108 13.53 -12.74 -6.46
C ALA A 108 13.52 -14.12 -5.77
N GLU A 109 13.08 -14.17 -4.52
CA GLU A 109 12.97 -15.37 -3.69
C GLU A 109 11.74 -15.25 -2.77
N ASP A 110 11.15 -16.37 -2.36
CA ASP A 110 10.05 -16.34 -1.40
C ASP A 110 10.57 -16.12 0.03
N HIS A 111 9.86 -15.28 0.80
CA HIS A 111 10.03 -15.24 2.25
C HIS A 111 9.51 -16.53 2.90
N GLY A 112 9.99 -16.78 4.12
CA GLY A 112 9.50 -17.89 4.94
C GLY A 112 7.98 -17.88 5.05
N GLY A 113 7.36 -19.05 4.83
CA GLY A 113 5.92 -19.26 4.96
C GLY A 113 5.04 -18.77 3.80
N CYS A 114 5.54 -17.92 2.89
CA CYS A 114 4.79 -17.47 1.71
C CYS A 114 4.29 -18.61 0.81
N PRO A 115 5.09 -19.66 0.51
CA PRO A 115 4.60 -20.80 -0.26
C PRO A 115 3.40 -21.52 0.39
N MET A 116 3.21 -21.38 1.71
CA MET A 116 2.14 -22.03 2.47
C MET A 116 0.89 -21.15 2.66
N THR A 117 1.03 -19.83 2.56
CA THR A 117 -0.08 -18.88 2.72
C THR A 117 -0.60 -18.41 1.36
N THR A 118 0.22 -17.66 0.64
CA THR A 118 -0.07 -16.93 -0.59
C THR A 118 0.31 -17.71 -1.85
N GLY A 119 1.13 -18.75 -1.70
CA GLY A 119 1.88 -19.34 -2.81
C GLY A 119 3.14 -18.54 -3.10
N SER A 120 3.82 -18.87 -4.21
CA SER A 120 5.06 -18.21 -4.59
C SER A 120 4.82 -16.85 -5.22
N MET A 121 5.61 -15.85 -4.84
CA MET A 121 5.68 -14.54 -5.47
C MET A 121 6.88 -14.43 -6.42
N VAL A 122 7.57 -15.55 -6.68
CA VAL A 122 8.78 -15.58 -7.52
C VAL A 122 8.42 -15.72 -8.99
N GLY A 123 9.01 -14.84 -9.82
CA GLY A 123 8.90 -14.90 -11.28
C GLY A 123 7.55 -14.49 -11.87
N SER A 124 6.48 -14.46 -11.07
CA SER A 124 5.15 -14.03 -11.47
C SER A 124 4.63 -12.95 -10.50
N PRO A 125 4.03 -11.85 -11.00
CA PRO A 125 3.46 -10.82 -10.14
C PRO A 125 2.31 -11.34 -9.28
N TYR A 126 2.42 -11.16 -7.97
CA TYR A 126 1.35 -11.40 -7.01
C TYR A 126 0.47 -10.16 -6.91
N ALA A 127 -0.75 -10.25 -7.45
CA ALA A 127 -1.71 -9.14 -7.49
C ALA A 127 -2.41 -8.95 -6.14
N LEU A 128 -2.55 -7.69 -5.74
CA LEU A 128 -3.12 -7.22 -4.49
C LEU A 128 -4.13 -6.12 -4.79
N ALA A 129 -5.40 -6.35 -4.49
CA ALA A 129 -6.49 -5.42 -4.78
C ALA A 129 -6.45 -4.23 -3.80
N ALA A 130 -6.59 -3.01 -4.31
CA ALA A 130 -6.67 -1.84 -3.46
C ALA A 130 -7.98 -1.82 -2.66
N GLU A 131 -7.86 -1.54 -1.38
CA GLU A 131 -9.00 -1.39 -0.49
C GLU A 131 -9.46 0.06 -0.39
N ALA A 132 -10.75 0.26 -0.10
CA ALA A 132 -11.24 1.56 0.29
C ALA A 132 -10.75 1.88 1.71
N ALA A 133 -10.31 3.13 1.93
CA ALA A 133 -9.94 3.56 3.28
C ALA A 133 -11.14 3.49 4.22
N ASP A 134 -10.89 3.11 5.47
CA ASP A 134 -11.94 3.05 6.48
C ASP A 134 -12.50 4.46 6.79
N PRO A 135 -13.79 4.58 7.15
CA PRO A 135 -14.34 5.85 7.60
C PRO A 135 -13.53 6.47 8.75
N GLY A 136 -13.04 7.69 8.53
CA GLY A 136 -12.25 8.44 9.52
C GLY A 136 -10.73 8.20 9.44
N GLU A 137 -10.26 7.35 8.53
CA GLU A 137 -8.85 7.15 8.27
C GLU A 137 -8.28 8.24 7.33
N ASP A 138 -7.24 8.93 7.79
CA ASP A 138 -6.52 9.93 7.00
C ASP A 138 -5.22 9.34 6.45
N VAL A 139 -5.33 8.58 5.36
CA VAL A 139 -4.20 7.92 4.69
C VAL A 139 -3.13 8.92 4.24
N ALA A 140 -3.50 10.17 3.96
CA ALA A 140 -2.54 11.20 3.55
C ALA A 140 -1.56 11.58 4.68
N ARG A 141 -1.96 11.40 5.95
CA ARG A 141 -1.12 11.63 7.13
C ARG A 141 -0.15 10.51 7.43
N TRP A 142 -0.26 9.35 6.77
CA TRP A 142 0.68 8.27 6.99
C TRP A 142 2.09 8.70 6.59
N GLN A 143 3.05 8.53 7.49
CA GLN A 143 4.47 8.84 7.31
C GLN A 143 5.29 7.56 7.11
N GLY A 144 4.75 6.40 7.46
CA GLY A 144 5.34 5.09 7.28
C GLY A 144 4.38 4.00 7.71
N VAL A 145 4.87 2.79 7.80
CA VAL A 145 4.11 1.61 8.24
C VAL A 145 4.98 0.80 9.19
N ALA A 146 4.36 0.05 10.10
CA ALA A 146 5.08 -0.77 11.04
C ALA A 146 4.39 -2.10 11.28
N LEU A 147 5.21 -3.11 11.54
CA LEU A 147 4.80 -4.41 12.04
C LEU A 147 5.00 -4.44 13.56
N VAL A 148 4.00 -4.89 14.30
CA VAL A 148 4.16 -5.17 15.73
C VAL A 148 5.01 -6.43 15.91
N THR A 149 6.12 -6.30 16.62
CA THR A 149 7.08 -7.40 16.88
C THR A 149 7.02 -7.90 18.31
N ALA A 150 6.49 -7.11 19.24
CA ALA A 150 6.21 -7.56 20.59
C ALA A 150 4.99 -8.47 20.61
N LYS A 151 5.01 -9.53 21.44
CA LYS A 151 3.84 -10.38 21.72
C LYS A 151 2.60 -9.57 22.12
N ARG A 152 2.83 -8.45 22.80
CA ARG A 152 1.80 -7.52 23.26
C ARG A 152 2.37 -6.12 23.38
N ALA A 153 1.96 -5.22 22.48
CA ALA A 153 2.34 -3.82 22.48
C ALA A 153 1.18 -2.97 23.03
N ALA A 154 1.39 -2.25 24.14
CA ALA A 154 0.34 -1.43 24.73
C ALA A 154 0.03 -0.22 23.83
N LEU A 155 -1.24 -0.04 23.48
CA LEU A 155 -1.71 1.08 22.69
C LEU A 155 -2.22 2.17 23.65
N LEU A 156 -1.45 3.25 23.79
CA LEU A 156 -1.71 4.30 24.77
C LEU A 156 -2.38 5.52 24.15
N ALA A 157 -3.18 6.23 24.93
CA ALA A 157 -3.71 7.53 24.50
C ALA A 157 -2.61 8.60 24.39
N GLU A 158 -1.59 8.52 25.26
CA GLU A 158 -0.43 9.42 25.31
C GLU A 158 0.85 8.64 25.67
N PRO A 159 2.04 9.15 25.30
CA PRO A 159 3.33 8.60 25.73
C PRO A 159 3.46 8.55 27.26
N GLY A 160 3.85 7.41 27.81
CA GLY A 160 4.11 7.29 29.24
C GLY A 160 4.00 5.87 29.79
N PRO A 161 3.98 5.71 31.12
CA PRO A 161 3.70 4.43 31.76
C PRO A 161 2.32 3.91 31.34
N ALA A 162 2.25 2.63 30.95
CA ALA A 162 0.97 2.01 30.64
C ALA A 162 0.11 1.84 31.91
N PRO A 163 -1.18 2.22 31.91
CA PRO A 163 -2.07 1.91 33.02
C PRO A 163 -2.28 0.40 33.17
N LYS A 164 -2.80 -0.04 34.33
CA LYS A 164 -3.02 -1.48 34.63
C LYS A 164 -3.82 -2.22 33.56
N ARG A 165 -4.70 -1.53 32.84
CA ARG A 165 -5.43 -2.06 31.68
C ARG A 165 -5.33 -1.04 30.55
N SER A 166 -4.73 -1.48 29.46
CA SER A 166 -4.68 -0.74 28.20
C SER A 166 -5.10 -1.67 27.08
N PRO A 167 -5.77 -1.14 26.03
CA PRO A 167 -5.82 -1.84 24.77
C PRO A 167 -4.40 -2.09 24.28
N TYR A 168 -4.26 -3.11 23.44
CA TYR A 168 -2.98 -3.56 22.96
C TYR A 168 -3.13 -4.12 21.57
N LEU A 169 -2.02 -4.08 20.85
CA LEU A 169 -1.81 -4.82 19.62
C LEU A 169 -0.96 -6.04 19.93
N VAL A 170 -1.08 -7.05 19.10
CA VAL A 170 -0.33 -8.30 19.22
C VAL A 170 0.68 -8.42 18.10
N GLU A 171 1.61 -9.36 18.26
CA GLU A 171 2.60 -9.67 17.25
C GLU A 171 1.93 -9.93 15.89
N ALA A 172 2.57 -9.43 14.83
CA ALA A 172 2.09 -9.42 13.45
C ALA A 172 0.95 -8.43 13.10
N ASP A 173 0.40 -7.69 14.07
CA ASP A 173 -0.50 -6.58 13.73
C ASP A 173 0.26 -5.53 12.89
N VAL A 174 -0.40 -5.03 11.84
CA VAL A 174 0.14 -3.99 10.95
C VAL A 174 -0.50 -2.66 11.27
N VAL A 175 0.32 -1.61 11.39
CA VAL A 175 -0.14 -0.25 11.68
C VAL A 175 0.46 0.78 10.74
N ALA A 176 -0.30 1.81 10.43
CA ALA A 176 0.23 2.99 9.76
C ALA A 176 0.85 3.94 10.79
N VAL A 177 2.08 4.39 10.54
CA VAL A 177 2.75 5.38 11.37
C VAL A 177 2.28 6.78 10.98
N VAL A 178 1.76 7.52 11.95
CA VAL A 178 1.24 8.89 11.77
C VAL A 178 2.24 9.92 12.28
N GLU A 179 2.94 9.62 13.37
CA GLU A 179 3.86 10.55 14.01
C GLU A 179 4.91 9.79 14.84
N ARG A 180 6.11 10.36 14.99
CA ARG A 180 7.15 9.87 15.89
C ARG A 180 7.55 10.96 16.89
N ARG A 181 7.74 10.59 18.16
CA ARG A 181 8.22 11.46 19.24
C ARG A 181 9.18 10.68 20.16
N GLY A 182 10.48 10.77 19.89
CA GLY A 182 11.48 10.00 20.61
C GLY A 182 11.19 8.49 20.50
N ASP A 183 11.11 7.80 21.64
CA ASP A 183 10.84 6.35 21.71
C ASP A 183 9.36 5.97 21.50
N TRP A 184 8.54 6.91 21.04
CA TRP A 184 7.10 6.72 20.87
C TRP A 184 6.68 6.94 19.44
N VAL A 185 5.80 6.07 18.98
CA VAL A 185 5.22 6.11 17.63
C VAL A 185 3.72 6.18 17.74
N ARG A 186 3.12 7.24 17.18
CA ARG A 186 1.67 7.35 17.04
C ARG A 186 1.26 6.58 15.80
N ALA A 187 0.41 5.59 15.99
CA ALA A 187 0.04 4.64 14.96
C ALA A 187 -1.47 4.52 14.82
N ALA A 188 -1.94 4.37 13.57
CA ALA A 188 -3.31 4.05 13.23
C ALA A 188 -3.42 2.55 12.93
N TYR A 189 -4.36 1.88 13.58
CA TYR A 189 -4.64 0.45 13.43
C TYR A 189 -6.06 0.25 12.88
N GLY A 190 -6.16 -0.45 11.76
CA GLY A 190 -7.42 -0.71 11.05
C GLY A 190 -8.02 -2.11 11.26
N GLY A 191 -7.32 -3.05 11.91
CA GLY A 191 -7.79 -4.44 12.05
C GLY A 191 -8.93 -4.67 13.06
N GLY A 192 -9.62 -3.60 13.49
CA GLY A 192 -10.74 -3.65 14.44
C GLY A 192 -12.09 -3.35 13.80
N LYS A 193 -13.13 -3.13 14.62
CA LYS A 193 -14.46 -2.67 14.13
C LYS A 193 -14.44 -1.24 13.58
N ALA A 194 -13.47 -0.45 14.03
CA ALA A 194 -13.23 0.92 13.61
C ALA A 194 -11.74 1.21 13.77
N PRO A 195 -11.16 2.10 12.93
CA PRO A 195 -9.79 2.53 13.10
C PRO A 195 -9.56 3.12 14.50
N VAL A 196 -8.48 2.69 15.15
CA VAL A 196 -8.02 3.25 16.42
C VAL A 196 -6.65 3.86 16.26
N VAL A 197 -6.42 4.96 16.96
CA VAL A 197 -5.12 5.67 16.94
C VAL A 197 -4.59 5.79 18.35
N GLY A 198 -3.32 5.45 18.53
CA GLY A 198 -2.65 5.55 19.83
C GLY A 198 -1.13 5.51 19.69
N TRP A 199 -0.46 5.56 20.84
CA TRP A 199 0.99 5.55 20.96
C TRP A 199 1.48 4.16 21.32
N LEU A 200 2.48 3.70 20.56
CA LEU A 200 3.24 2.46 20.77
C LEU A 200 4.69 2.82 21.12
N ARG A 201 5.37 1.94 21.86
CA ARG A 201 6.83 2.05 22.02
C ARG A 201 7.50 1.69 20.71
N ALA A 202 8.51 2.47 20.31
CA ALA A 202 9.30 2.19 19.12
C ALA A 202 10.00 0.81 19.20
N ALA A 203 10.35 0.35 20.40
CA ALA A 203 10.97 -0.96 20.61
C ALA A 203 10.02 -2.16 20.40
N ASP A 204 8.70 -1.93 20.41
CA ASP A 204 7.68 -2.98 20.25
C ASP A 204 7.29 -3.22 18.78
N ILE A 205 7.85 -2.41 17.86
CA ILE A 205 7.49 -2.42 16.45
C ILE A 205 8.73 -2.38 15.56
N ALA A 206 8.63 -2.98 14.38
CA ALA A 206 9.57 -2.76 13.28
C ALA A 206 8.92 -1.81 12.28
N ALA A 207 9.34 -0.55 12.31
CA ALA A 207 8.78 0.50 11.47
C ALA A 207 9.68 0.81 10.27
N VAL A 208 9.05 1.04 9.13
CA VAL A 208 9.70 1.42 7.88
C VAL A 208 9.06 2.70 7.33
N GLU A 209 9.91 3.64 6.92
CA GLU A 209 9.52 4.90 6.28
C GLU A 209 9.93 4.84 4.80
N PRO A 210 9.17 5.51 3.91
CA PRO A 210 9.61 5.70 2.52
C PRO A 210 10.88 6.55 2.48
#